data_AF-A0A1Y3AQU0-F1
#
_entry.id   AF-A0A1Y3AQU0-F1
#
_cell.length_a   1.000
_cell.length_b   1.000
_cell.length_c   1.000
_cell.angle_alpha   90.00
_cell.angle_beta   90.00
_cell.angle_gamma   90.00
#
_symmetry.space_group_name_H-M   'P 1'
#
loop_
_entity.id
_entity.type
_entity.pdbx_description
1 polymer ?
#
loop_
_entity_poly.entity_id
_entity_poly.type
_entity_poly.pdbx_seq_one_letter_code
_entity_poly.pdbx_strand_id
1 'polypeptide(L)'
;AFLVPYLCCLVFAGVPAFFLEASLGQWLGIGGLGVWRICPVFKGVGYAAAVMAFWLNVYYIVVLAWALYYFSQAIDVDVPWKGCNNWWNTESCRSEYDLADEERRCYIERGQQDFTCKMNTSLFTSPVKEYWENNVLQITTGMDDFGGVRWPLALTLFITWAACYFAIFK
;
A
#
# COMPACT_ATOMS: atom_id res chain seq x y z
N ALA A 1 -13.69 -18.39 -10.12
CA ALA A 1 -14.89 -17.79 -10.73
C ALA A 1 -15.35 -16.54 -9.96
N PHE A 2 -14.52 -15.50 -9.88
CA PHE A 2 -14.84 -14.21 -9.23
C PHE A 2 -15.45 -13.19 -10.21
N LEU A 3 -15.07 -13.28 -11.48
CA LEU A 3 -15.44 -12.31 -12.50
C LEU A 3 -16.96 -12.29 -12.77
N VAL A 4 -17.63 -13.45 -12.75
CA VAL A 4 -19.07 -13.57 -12.99
C VAL A 4 -19.88 -12.79 -11.93
N PRO A 5 -19.74 -13.04 -10.61
CA PRO A 5 -20.46 -12.25 -9.61
C PRO A 5 -20.05 -10.77 -9.61
N TYR A 6 -18.76 -10.46 -9.86
CA TYR A 6 -18.30 -9.07 -9.99
C TYR A 6 -19.03 -8.31 -11.09
N LEU A 7 -19.12 -8.88 -12.29
CA LEU A 7 -19.79 -8.26 -13.43
C LEU A 7 -21.30 -8.10 -13.19
N CYS A 8 -21.94 -9.09 -12.55
CA CYS A 8 -23.35 -8.98 -12.17
C CYS A 8 -23.57 -7.81 -11.19
N CYS A 9 -22.80 -7.73 -10.10
CA CYS A 9 -22.93 -6.63 -9.14
C CYS A 9 -22.60 -5.26 -9.77
N LEU A 10 -21.62 -5.20 -10.67
CA LEU A 10 -21.26 -3.97 -11.38
C LEU A 10 -22.41 -3.48 -12.25
N VAL A 11 -23.00 -4.34 -13.07
CA VAL A 11 -24.08 -3.94 -14.01
C VAL A 11 -25.38 -3.62 -13.28
N PHE A 12 -25.75 -4.39 -12.26
CA PHE A 12 -27.04 -4.24 -11.58
C PHE A 12 -27.03 -3.29 -10.38
N ALA A 13 -25.88 -3.06 -9.74
CA ALA A 13 -25.78 -2.21 -8.55
C ALA A 13 -24.81 -1.04 -8.74
N GLY A 14 -23.59 -1.29 -9.22
CA GLY A 14 -22.56 -0.26 -9.34
C GLY A 14 -22.89 0.82 -10.36
N VAL A 15 -23.18 0.44 -11.61
CA VAL A 15 -23.49 1.38 -12.71
C VAL A 15 -24.75 2.19 -12.42
N PRO A 16 -25.88 1.61 -11.96
CA PRO A 16 -27.06 2.38 -11.59
C PRO A 16 -26.81 3.36 -10.44
N ALA A 17 -26.07 2.96 -9.40
CA ALA A 17 -25.77 3.82 -8.26
C ALA A 17 -24.90 5.02 -8.65
N PHE A 18 -23.84 4.78 -9.44
CA PHE A 18 -22.98 5.83 -9.96
C PHE A 18 -23.74 6.80 -10.87
N PHE A 19 -24.58 6.27 -11.76
CA PHE A 19 -25.40 7.11 -12.64
C PHE A 19 -26.40 7.97 -11.86
N LEU A 20 -27.03 7.41 -10.82
CA LEU A 20 -27.93 8.15 -9.95
C LEU A 20 -27.19 9.31 -9.24
N GLU A 21 -26.03 9.04 -8.66
CA GLU A 21 -25.23 10.07 -7.96
C GLU A 21 -24.75 11.16 -8.94
N ALA A 22 -24.22 10.78 -10.09
CA ALA A 22 -23.74 11.72 -11.10
C ALA A 22 -24.87 12.59 -11.68
N SER A 23 -26.02 12.00 -12.03
CA SER A 23 -27.17 12.73 -12.56
C SER A 23 -27.80 13.66 -11.53
N LEU A 24 -27.90 13.25 -10.26
CA LEU A 24 -28.34 14.13 -9.17
C LEU A 24 -27.38 15.30 -8.94
N GLY A 25 -26.07 15.04 -8.94
CA GLY A 25 -25.05 16.08 -8.82
C GLY A 25 -25.13 17.10 -9.95
N GLN A 26 -25.30 16.64 -11.20
CA GLN A 26 -25.46 17.50 -12.37
C GLN A 26 -26.75 18.32 -12.35
N TRP A 27 -27.88 17.72 -11.94
CA TRP A 27 -29.17 18.40 -11.94
C TRP A 27 -29.28 19.47 -10.84
N LEU A 28 -28.77 19.19 -9.64
CA LEU A 28 -28.87 20.12 -8.52
C LEU A 28 -27.77 21.18 -8.54
N GLY A 29 -26.59 20.87 -9.07
CA GLY A 29 -25.44 21.79 -9.05
C GLY A 29 -24.98 22.14 -7.62
N ILE A 30 -25.33 21.31 -6.63
CA ILE A 30 -25.00 21.49 -5.23
C ILE A 30 -24.08 20.35 -4.79
N GLY A 31 -23.06 20.64 -3.97
CA GLY A 31 -22.16 19.63 -3.42
C GLY A 31 -22.87 18.59 -2.54
N GLY A 32 -22.22 17.44 -2.29
CA GLY A 32 -22.84 16.27 -1.64
C GLY A 32 -23.48 16.52 -0.26
N LEU A 33 -23.01 17.52 0.50
CA LEU A 33 -23.66 17.93 1.76
C LEU A 33 -24.99 18.64 1.55
N GLY A 34 -25.13 19.41 0.46
CA GLY A 34 -26.32 20.21 0.17
C GLY A 34 -27.38 19.48 -0.68
N VAL A 35 -27.04 18.37 -1.32
CA VAL A 35 -27.96 17.53 -2.11
C VAL A 35 -29.17 17.06 -1.27
N TRP A 36 -28.97 16.81 0.03
CA TRP A 36 -30.01 16.32 0.94
C TRP A 36 -31.07 17.36 1.33
N ARG A 37 -31.06 18.56 0.71
CA ARG A 37 -32.19 19.50 0.77
C ARG A 37 -33.47 18.91 0.12
N ILE A 38 -33.34 17.93 -0.77
CA ILE A 38 -34.49 17.20 -1.36
C ILE A 38 -35.27 16.44 -0.27
N CYS A 39 -34.57 15.76 0.63
CA CYS A 39 -35.17 15.00 1.73
C CYS A 39 -34.39 15.25 3.03
N PRO A 40 -34.85 16.16 3.90
CA PRO A 40 -34.10 16.59 5.08
C PRO A 40 -33.89 15.47 6.11
N VAL A 41 -34.71 14.41 6.07
CA VAL A 41 -34.54 13.20 6.91
C VAL A 41 -33.17 12.54 6.66
N PHE A 42 -32.66 12.61 5.43
CA PHE A 42 -31.39 11.99 5.04
C PHE A 42 -30.18 12.92 5.14
N LYS A 43 -30.33 14.10 5.77
CA LYS A 43 -29.21 15.06 5.93
C LYS A 43 -27.99 14.45 6.67
N GLY A 44 -28.23 13.47 7.55
CA GLY A 44 -27.18 12.72 8.24
C GLY A 44 -26.25 11.94 7.29
N VAL A 45 -26.74 11.48 6.14
CA VAL A 45 -25.93 10.74 5.15
C VAL A 45 -24.83 11.63 4.58
N GLY A 46 -25.11 12.91 4.34
CA GLY A 46 -24.09 13.87 3.90
C GLY A 46 -22.98 14.05 4.93
N TYR A 47 -23.34 14.24 6.21
CA TYR A 47 -22.34 14.38 7.28
C TYR A 47 -21.52 13.10 7.46
N ALA A 48 -22.15 11.93 7.39
CA ALA A 48 -21.46 10.65 7.43
C ALA A 48 -20.46 10.51 6.27
N ALA A 49 -20.87 10.88 5.05
CA ALA A 49 -19.98 10.87 3.89
C ALA A 49 -18.78 11.82 4.06
N ALA A 50 -18.97 12.99 4.66
CA ALA A 50 -17.87 13.92 4.95
C ALA A 50 -16.89 13.37 6.01
N VAL A 51 -17.39 12.73 7.07
CA VAL A 51 -16.53 12.08 8.09
C VAL A 51 -15.76 10.91 7.49
N MET A 52 -16.43 10.07 6.69
CA MET A 52 -15.78 8.97 5.97
C MET A 52 -14.71 9.49 5.01
N ALA A 53 -14.99 10.56 4.27
CA ALA A 53 -14.02 11.20 3.40
C ALA A 53 -12.81 11.72 4.20
N PHE A 54 -13.03 12.31 5.38
CA PHE A 54 -11.94 12.76 6.25
C PHE A 54 -11.03 11.59 6.68
N TRP A 55 -11.59 10.48 7.15
CA TRP A 55 -10.80 9.29 7.54
C TRP A 55 -10.06 8.67 6.34
N LEU A 56 -10.72 8.60 5.18
CA LEU A 56 -10.08 8.14 3.94
C LEU A 56 -8.89 9.04 3.57
N ASN A 57 -9.02 10.36 3.66
CA ASN A 57 -7.91 11.28 3.36
C ASN A 57 -6.72 11.07 4.30
N VAL A 58 -6.97 10.92 5.62
CA VAL A 58 -5.90 10.68 6.62
C VAL A 58 -5.17 9.36 6.35
N TYR A 59 -5.87 8.31 5.92
CA TYR A 59 -5.27 7.03 5.59
C TYR A 59 -4.54 7.04 4.24
N TYR A 60 -5.20 7.53 3.18
CA TYR A 60 -4.68 7.46 1.81
C TYR A 60 -3.43 8.33 1.60
N ILE A 61 -3.33 9.48 2.29
CA ILE A 61 -2.16 10.34 2.16
C ILE A 61 -0.88 9.65 2.65
N VAL A 62 -0.98 8.75 3.63
CA VAL A 62 0.14 7.93 4.13
C VAL A 62 0.59 6.93 3.06
N VAL A 63 -0.34 6.28 2.38
CA VAL A 63 -0.02 5.34 1.28
C VAL A 63 0.66 6.07 0.13
N LEU A 64 0.20 7.28 -0.21
CA LEU A 64 0.85 8.12 -1.21
C LEU A 64 2.26 8.55 -0.79
N ALA A 65 2.47 8.86 0.50
CA ALA A 65 3.79 9.18 1.03
C ALA A 65 4.76 7.99 0.93
N TRP A 66 4.30 6.77 1.16
CA TRP A 66 5.08 5.56 0.91
C TRP A 66 5.43 5.42 -0.58
N ALA A 67 4.46 5.59 -1.47
CA ALA A 67 4.69 5.50 -2.91
C ALA A 67 5.74 6.53 -3.38
N LEU A 68 5.68 7.78 -2.92
CA LEU A 68 6.68 8.81 -3.24
C LEU A 68 8.05 8.47 -2.66
N TYR A 69 8.11 7.94 -1.44
CA TYR A 69 9.36 7.48 -0.83
C TYR A 69 9.99 6.37 -1.69
N TYR A 70 9.25 5.31 -2.01
CA TYR A 70 9.73 4.23 -2.87
C TYR A 70 10.10 4.71 -4.27
N PHE A 71 9.35 5.67 -4.83
CA PHE A 71 9.68 6.27 -6.12
C PHE A 71 11.05 6.96 -6.08
N SER A 72 11.35 7.72 -5.02
CA SER A 72 12.67 8.35 -4.86
C SER A 72 13.81 7.33 -4.79
N GLN A 73 13.58 6.18 -4.14
CA GLN A 73 14.57 5.10 -3.99
C GLN A 73 14.73 4.27 -5.26
N ALA A 74 13.73 4.29 -6.16
CA ALA A 74 13.78 3.58 -7.43
C ALA A 74 14.60 4.31 -8.51
N ILE A 75 15.02 5.54 -8.25
CA ILE A 75 15.89 6.31 -9.17
C ILE A 75 17.35 5.84 -9.06
N ASP A 76 17.74 5.27 -7.92
CA ASP A 76 19.09 4.75 -7.72
C ASP A 76 19.38 3.54 -8.62
N VAL A 77 20.65 3.37 -9.01
CA VAL A 77 21.11 2.31 -9.93
C VAL A 77 20.80 0.91 -9.38
N ASP A 78 21.02 0.73 -8.08
CA ASP A 78 20.69 -0.50 -7.37
C ASP A 78 19.66 -0.18 -6.28
N VAL A 79 18.47 -0.76 -6.40
CA VAL A 79 17.41 -0.56 -5.41
C VAL A 79 17.78 -1.22 -4.08
N PRO A 80 17.49 -0.59 -2.94
CA PRO A 80 17.97 -1.06 -1.63
C PRO A 80 17.34 -2.39 -1.19
N TRP A 81 16.19 -2.77 -1.75
CA TRP A 81 15.52 -4.06 -1.52
C TRP A 81 15.94 -5.17 -2.50
N LYS A 82 16.98 -4.94 -3.32
CA LYS A 82 17.49 -5.94 -4.29
C LYS A 82 18.15 -7.14 -3.60
N GLY A 83 18.83 -6.91 -2.48
CA GLY A 83 19.62 -7.94 -1.80
C GLY A 83 19.67 -7.77 -0.29
N CYS A 84 20.39 -8.70 0.34
CA CYS A 84 20.44 -8.81 1.80
C CYS A 84 21.62 -8.06 2.47
N ASN A 85 22.45 -7.35 1.70
CA ASN A 85 23.66 -6.69 2.21
C ASN A 85 23.39 -5.28 2.76
N ASN A 86 22.49 -5.15 3.73
CA ASN A 86 22.14 -3.87 4.36
C ASN A 86 22.11 -3.99 5.89
N TRP A 87 22.24 -2.86 6.59
CA TRP A 87 22.32 -2.81 8.05
C TRP A 87 21.00 -3.17 8.77
N TRP A 88 19.87 -3.11 8.07
CA TRP A 88 18.54 -3.44 8.61
C TRP A 88 18.15 -4.90 8.40
N ASN A 89 18.97 -5.67 7.67
CA ASN A 89 18.62 -7.05 7.34
C ASN A 89 19.04 -8.02 8.45
N THR A 90 18.26 -9.09 8.60
CA THR A 90 18.59 -10.16 9.55
C THR A 90 19.40 -11.28 8.90
N GLU A 91 19.97 -12.18 9.71
CA GLU A 91 20.68 -13.36 9.21
C GLU A 91 19.79 -14.31 8.38
N SER A 92 18.46 -14.19 8.56
CA SER A 92 17.46 -14.97 7.83
C SER A 92 17.08 -14.39 6.46
N CYS A 93 17.64 -13.25 6.08
CA CYS A 93 17.41 -12.65 4.77
C CYS A 93 18.07 -13.50 3.68
N ARG A 94 17.28 -13.88 2.67
CA ARG A 94 17.79 -14.48 1.43
C ARG A 94 17.02 -13.95 0.23
N SER A 95 17.72 -13.56 -0.85
CA SER A 95 17.06 -13.28 -2.12
C SER A 95 16.74 -14.58 -2.86
N GLU A 96 15.78 -14.53 -3.78
CA GLU A 96 15.46 -15.68 -4.64
C GLU A 96 16.68 -16.13 -5.46
N TYR A 97 17.54 -15.19 -5.85
CA TYR A 97 18.79 -15.48 -6.55
C TYR A 97 19.79 -16.21 -5.66
N ASP A 98 19.95 -15.78 -4.41
CA ASP A 98 20.88 -16.42 -3.46
C ASP A 98 20.42 -17.85 -3.14
N LEU A 99 19.12 -18.06 -2.94
CA LEU A 99 18.56 -19.40 -2.70
C LEU A 99 18.81 -20.33 -3.88
N ALA A 100 18.59 -19.83 -5.10
CA ALA A 100 18.82 -20.61 -6.32
C ALA A 100 20.30 -20.92 -6.54
N ASP A 101 21.21 -20.02 -6.18
CA ASP A 101 22.65 -20.24 -6.30
C ASP A 101 23.19 -21.21 -5.24
N GLU A 102 22.75 -21.08 -3.98
CA GLU A 102 23.08 -22.01 -2.90
C GLU A 102 22.60 -23.43 -3.23
N GLU A 103 21.37 -23.58 -3.73
CA GLU A 103 20.81 -24.86 -4.16
C GLU A 103 21.61 -25.44 -5.36
N ARG A 104 21.94 -24.62 -6.37
CA ARG A 104 22.75 -25.05 -7.52
C ARG A 104 24.13 -25.52 -7.09
N ARG A 105 24.81 -24.78 -6.22
CA ARG A 105 26.13 -25.15 -5.69
C ARG A 105 26.08 -26.48 -4.94
N CYS A 106 25.06 -26.70 -4.13
CA CYS A 106 24.89 -27.96 -3.41
C CYS A 106 24.72 -29.15 -4.37
N TYR A 107 23.91 -29.02 -5.43
CA TYR A 107 23.76 -30.09 -6.43
C TYR A 107 25.04 -30.36 -7.23
N ILE A 108 25.88 -29.36 -7.48
CA ILE A 108 27.19 -29.57 -8.11
C ILE A 108 28.11 -30.39 -7.21
N GLU A 109 28.09 -30.13 -5.90
CA GLU A 109 28.97 -30.81 -4.93
C GLU A 109 28.47 -32.23 -4.55
N ARG A 110 27.16 -32.43 -4.41
CA ARG A 110 26.56 -33.68 -3.90
C ARG A 110 25.83 -34.53 -4.94
N GLY A 111 25.63 -34.00 -6.14
CA GLY A 111 24.88 -34.67 -7.21
C GLY A 111 23.39 -34.33 -7.18
N GLN A 112 22.79 -34.31 -8.37
CA GLN A 112 21.47 -33.73 -8.64
C GLN A 112 20.27 -34.45 -8.00
N GLN A 113 20.48 -35.61 -7.35
CA GLN A 113 19.43 -36.41 -6.72
C GLN A 113 19.42 -36.34 -5.18
N ASP A 114 20.32 -35.57 -4.57
CA ASP A 114 20.34 -35.40 -3.12
C ASP A 114 19.27 -34.39 -2.67
N PHE A 115 18.21 -34.89 -2.02
CA PHE A 115 17.10 -34.07 -1.51
C PHE A 115 17.54 -33.10 -0.39
N THR A 116 18.69 -33.31 0.23
CA THR A 116 19.21 -32.41 1.28
C THR A 116 19.61 -31.03 0.75
N CYS A 117 19.79 -30.87 -0.57
CA CYS A 117 20.11 -29.59 -1.20
C CYS A 117 18.89 -28.67 -1.35
N LYS A 118 17.68 -29.19 -1.16
CA LYS A 118 16.47 -28.40 -1.24
C LYS A 118 16.31 -27.56 0.04
N MET A 119 16.57 -26.27 -0.06
CA MET A 119 16.43 -25.32 1.04
C MET A 119 14.98 -25.22 1.51
N ASN A 120 14.77 -25.18 2.82
CA ASN A 120 13.46 -24.88 3.37
C ASN A 120 13.20 -23.37 3.34
N THR A 121 12.43 -22.93 2.35
CA THR A 121 12.09 -21.53 2.13
C THR A 121 11.24 -20.92 3.25
N SER A 122 10.65 -21.72 4.15
CA SER A 122 9.84 -21.22 5.26
C SER A 122 10.66 -20.54 6.37
N LEU A 123 11.97 -20.76 6.40
CA LEU A 123 12.89 -20.19 7.40
C LEU A 123 13.48 -18.85 6.96
N PHE A 124 13.36 -18.52 5.67
CA PHE A 124 13.98 -17.34 5.09
C PHE A 124 12.92 -16.28 4.80
N THR A 125 13.35 -15.02 4.86
CA THR A 125 12.52 -13.88 4.50
C THR A 125 13.13 -13.13 3.33
N SER A 126 12.29 -12.53 2.50
CA SER A 126 12.75 -11.83 1.31
C SER A 126 13.31 -10.44 1.66
N PRO A 127 14.32 -9.95 0.93
CA PRO A 127 14.89 -8.62 1.15
C PRO A 127 13.86 -7.50 0.98
N VAL A 128 12.83 -7.71 0.14
CA VAL A 128 11.71 -6.78 -0.03
C VAL A 128 10.88 -6.64 1.23
N LYS A 129 10.58 -7.78 1.89
CA LYS A 129 9.81 -7.79 3.13
C LYS A 129 10.60 -7.13 4.27
N GLU A 130 11.87 -7.49 4.43
CA GLU A 130 12.72 -6.86 5.46
C GLU A 130 12.95 -5.38 5.21
N TYR A 131 13.11 -4.95 3.96
CA TYR A 131 13.20 -3.54 3.63
C TYR A 131 11.94 -2.78 4.09
N TRP A 132 10.75 -3.33 3.84
CA TRP A 132 9.49 -2.73 4.29
C TRP A 132 9.37 -2.71 5.82
N GLU A 133 9.58 -3.84 6.49
CA GLU A 133 9.33 -3.99 7.93
C GLU A 133 10.42 -3.33 8.79
N ASN A 134 11.69 -3.52 8.45
CA ASN A 134 12.83 -3.12 9.30
C ASN A 134 13.42 -1.76 8.91
N ASN A 135 13.30 -1.33 7.64
CA ASN A 135 13.83 -0.03 7.20
C ASN A 135 12.74 1.01 7.01
N VAL A 136 11.70 0.74 6.20
CA VAL A 136 10.68 1.75 5.90
C VAL A 136 9.82 2.02 7.12
N LEU A 137 9.13 0.99 7.62
CA LEU A 137 8.19 1.12 8.72
C LEU A 137 8.89 1.14 10.09
N GLN A 138 9.96 0.37 10.27
CA GLN A 138 10.54 0.09 11.60
C GLN A 138 9.48 -0.43 12.57
N ILE A 139 8.86 -1.55 12.22
CA ILE A 139 7.79 -2.15 13.02
C ILE A 139 8.28 -2.44 14.44
N THR A 140 7.53 -1.98 15.42
CA THR A 140 7.77 -2.22 16.85
C THR A 140 7.19 -3.56 17.31
N THR A 141 7.52 -3.96 18.54
CA THR A 141 7.12 -5.27 19.09
C THR A 141 5.62 -5.38 19.37
N GLY A 142 4.91 -4.27 19.53
CA GLY A 142 3.48 -4.26 19.87
C GLY A 142 2.80 -2.91 19.65
N MET A 143 1.47 -2.91 19.68
CA MET A 143 0.65 -1.70 19.45
C MET A 143 0.80 -0.63 20.55
N ASP A 144 1.26 -1.03 21.73
CA ASP A 144 1.46 -0.12 22.87
C ASP A 144 2.76 0.72 22.73
N ASP A 145 3.69 0.28 21.88
CA ASP A 145 4.93 1.00 21.59
C ASP A 145 4.87 1.57 20.17
N PHE A 146 4.59 2.87 20.07
CA PHE A 146 4.50 3.58 18.79
C PHE A 146 5.87 3.85 18.15
N GLY A 147 6.98 3.54 18.84
CA GLY A 147 8.32 3.76 18.32
C GLY A 147 8.64 5.24 18.06
N GLY A 148 9.60 5.48 17.17
CA GLY A 148 10.04 6.81 16.78
C GLY A 148 9.47 7.28 15.43
N VAL A 149 9.45 8.60 15.22
CA VAL A 149 9.05 9.17 13.91
C VAL A 149 10.16 8.96 12.88
N ARG A 150 9.83 8.30 11.76
CA ARG A 150 10.72 8.17 10.59
C ARG A 150 10.76 9.48 9.80
N TRP A 151 11.82 10.26 9.99
CA TRP A 151 11.98 11.55 9.31
C TRP A 151 11.86 11.52 7.78
N PRO A 152 12.40 10.52 7.05
CA PRO A 152 12.24 10.45 5.60
C PRO A 152 10.75 10.33 5.20
N LEU A 153 9.97 9.54 5.95
CA LEU A 153 8.53 9.40 5.72
C LEU A 153 7.74 10.63 6.14
N ALA A 154 8.15 11.31 7.22
CA ALA A 154 7.53 12.57 7.63
C ALA A 154 7.74 13.66 6.57
N LEU A 155 8.91 13.71 5.95
CA LEU A 155 9.23 14.63 4.86
C LEU A 155 8.43 14.29 3.59
N THR A 156 8.37 13.02 3.18
CA THR A 156 7.57 12.65 2.00
C THR A 156 6.08 12.90 2.24
N LEU A 157 5.59 12.66 3.46
CA LEU A 157 4.22 12.99 3.86
C LEU A 157 3.93 14.49 3.75
N PHE A 158 4.85 15.34 4.22
CA PHE A 158 4.72 16.79 4.08
C PHE A 158 4.69 17.22 2.61
N ILE A 159 5.55 16.64 1.77
CA ILE A 159 5.57 16.89 0.32
C ILE A 159 4.24 16.46 -0.31
N THR A 160 3.71 15.29 0.03
CA THR A 160 2.40 14.83 -0.48
C THR A 160 1.29 15.79 -0.11
N TRP A 161 1.24 16.26 1.15
CA TRP A 161 0.27 17.26 1.59
C TRP A 161 0.39 18.58 0.84
N ALA A 162 1.62 19.08 0.65
CA ALA A 162 1.87 20.29 -0.12
C ALA A 162 1.41 20.13 -1.58
N ALA A 163 1.71 18.99 -2.21
CA ALA A 163 1.28 18.69 -3.57
C ALA A 163 -0.25 18.64 -3.69
N CYS A 164 -0.94 17.96 -2.78
CA CYS A 164 -2.40 17.94 -2.72
C CYS A 164 -2.99 19.34 -2.50
N TYR A 165 -2.38 20.14 -1.61
CA TYR A 165 -2.79 21.52 -1.40
C TYR A 165 -2.68 22.33 -2.68
N PHE A 166 -1.53 22.32 -3.37
CA PHE A 166 -1.36 23.08 -4.62
C PHE A 166 -2.25 22.59 -5.77
N ALA A 167 -2.59 21.30 -5.80
CA ALA A 167 -3.51 20.74 -6.78
C ALA A 167 -4.98 21.18 -6.58
N ILE A 168 -5.37 21.51 -5.34
CA ILE A 168 -6.75 21.90 -4.98
C ILE A 168 -6.89 23.42 -4.79
N PHE A 169 -5.81 24.10 -4.39
CA PHE A 169 -5.81 25.50 -3.97
C PHE A 169 -6.27 26.50 -5.04
N LYS A 170 -6.29 26.09 -6.32
CA LYS A 170 -6.72 26.92 -7.44
C LYS A 170 -7.96 26.33 -8.08
#